data_AF-A0AAN8ZX18-F1
#
_entry.id   AF-A0AAN8ZX18-F1
#
_cell.length_a   1.000
_cell.length_b   1.000
_cell.length_c   1.000
_cell.angle_alpha   90.00
_cell.angle_beta   90.00
_cell.angle_gamma   90.00
#
_symmetry.space_group_name_H-M   'P 1'
#
loop_
_entity.id
_entity.type
_entity.pdbx_description
1 polymer ?
#
loop_
_entity_poly.entity_id
_entity_poly.type
_entity_poly.pdbx_seq_one_letter_code
_entity_poly.pdbx_strand_id
1 'polypeptide(L)'
;SKWSTNEFILGGYSSHEVSCKCQSSQDLNVPVCAIADIGKEVPVLVLAGEANSLSCYSTVHGAFQNGISQVSHYLKSSERLKRSTGSSSIRSKI
;
A
#
# COMPACT_ATOMS: atom_id res chain seq x y z
N SER A 1 -21.38 8.63 19.04
CA SER A 1 -19.97 8.63 18.61
C SER A 1 -19.71 9.87 17.76
N LYS A 2 -18.46 10.38 17.71
CA LYS A 2 -18.06 11.54 16.90
C LYS A 2 -16.80 11.21 16.09
N TRP A 3 -16.95 10.36 15.09
CA TRP A 3 -15.83 9.81 14.32
C TRP A 3 -15.09 10.87 13.48
N SER A 4 -15.83 11.83 12.92
CA SER A 4 -15.25 12.91 12.10
C SER A 4 -14.37 13.89 12.87
N THR A 5 -14.54 14.00 14.20
CA THR A 5 -13.72 14.89 15.04
C THR A 5 -12.58 14.16 15.73
N ASN A 6 -12.44 12.85 15.52
CA ASN A 6 -11.33 12.09 16.06
C ASN A 6 -10.11 12.25 15.13
N GLU A 7 -9.01 12.78 15.64
CA GLU A 7 -7.79 13.07 14.87
C GLU A 7 -7.15 11.85 14.19
N PHE A 8 -7.41 10.64 14.71
CA PHE A 8 -6.83 9.40 14.18
C PHE A 8 -7.68 8.74 13.09
N ILE A 9 -8.93 9.17 12.90
CA ILE A 9 -9.89 8.48 12.04
C ILE A 9 -10.53 9.45 11.04
N LEU A 10 -10.81 10.70 11.46
CA LEU A 10 -11.27 11.82 10.61
C LEU A 10 -12.54 11.54 9.79
N GLY A 11 -13.26 10.45 10.07
CA GLY A 11 -14.38 9.99 9.27
C GLY A 11 -14.90 8.64 9.77
N GLY A 12 -15.99 8.16 9.16
CA GLY A 12 -16.49 6.81 9.42
C GLY A 12 -15.76 5.78 8.57
N TYR A 13 -15.99 5.85 7.27
CA TYR A 13 -15.44 4.93 6.28
C TYR A 13 -15.20 5.67 4.96
N SER A 14 -14.38 5.08 4.10
CA SER A 14 -14.19 5.54 2.71
C SER A 14 -15.42 5.28 1.84
N SER A 15 -15.67 6.11 0.83
CA SER A 15 -16.70 5.88 -0.19
C SER A 15 -16.20 6.35 -1.57
N HIS A 16 -16.71 5.76 -2.64
CA HIS A 16 -16.44 6.25 -3.99
C HIS A 16 -17.48 7.30 -4.39
N GLU A 17 -17.04 8.50 -4.71
CA GLU A 17 -17.91 9.48 -5.35
C GLU A 17 -18.20 9.05 -6.80
N VAL A 18 -19.47 9.08 -7.17
CA VAL A 18 -19.95 8.71 -8.53
C VAL A 18 -19.32 9.60 -9.62
N SER A 19 -18.99 10.83 -9.28
CA SER A 19 -18.32 11.81 -10.15
C SER A 19 -16.81 11.56 -10.30
N CYS A 20 -16.19 10.77 -9.42
CA CYS A 20 -14.76 10.55 -9.48
C CYS A 20 -14.42 9.54 -10.57
N LYS A 21 -13.77 9.99 -11.63
CA LYS A 21 -13.14 9.12 -12.65
C LYS A 21 -11.87 8.42 -12.14
N CYS A 22 -11.52 8.62 -10.88
CA CYS A 22 -10.37 8.01 -10.26
C CYS A 22 -10.61 6.51 -10.06
N GLN A 23 -9.69 5.66 -10.56
CA GLN A 23 -9.57 4.28 -10.08
C GLN A 23 -8.88 4.30 -8.70
N SER A 24 -9.40 5.11 -7.78
CA SER A 24 -8.68 5.65 -6.60
C SER A 24 -7.97 4.59 -5.79
N SER A 25 -8.54 3.40 -5.73
CA SER A 25 -8.04 2.31 -4.94
C SER A 25 -7.07 1.40 -5.67
N GLN A 26 -7.12 1.34 -6.99
CA GLN A 26 -6.04 0.71 -7.76
C GLN A 26 -4.77 1.53 -7.60
N ASP A 27 -4.88 2.86 -7.63
CA ASP A 27 -3.76 3.77 -7.40
C ASP A 27 -3.17 3.61 -5.98
N LEU A 28 -4.02 3.52 -4.95
CA LEU A 28 -3.57 3.28 -3.57
C LEU A 28 -2.91 1.91 -3.36
N ASN A 29 -3.19 0.93 -4.22
CA ASN A 29 -2.53 -0.38 -4.15
C ASN A 29 -1.14 -0.37 -4.82
N VAL A 30 -0.80 0.65 -5.60
CA VAL A 30 0.53 0.80 -6.20
C VAL A 30 1.54 1.13 -5.10
N PRO A 31 2.64 0.37 -4.97
CA PRO A 31 3.67 0.67 -3.99
C PRO A 31 4.39 1.97 -4.34
N VAL A 32 4.81 2.71 -3.33
CA VAL A 32 5.75 3.82 -3.53
C VAL A 32 7.15 3.23 -3.65
N CYS A 33 7.81 3.53 -4.77
CA CYS A 33 9.15 3.04 -5.08
C CYS A 33 10.21 4.14 -4.92
N ALA A 34 11.38 3.77 -4.43
CA ALA A 34 12.61 4.55 -4.53
C ALA A 34 13.51 3.98 -5.63
N ILE A 35 14.41 4.79 -6.18
CA ILE A 35 15.43 4.33 -7.12
C ILE A 35 16.69 3.95 -6.35
N ALA A 36 17.08 2.68 -6.42
CA ALA A 36 18.36 2.22 -5.88
C ALA A 36 19.53 2.66 -6.76
N ASP A 37 20.75 2.65 -6.20
CA ASP A 37 21.99 3.07 -6.87
C ASP A 37 22.25 2.38 -8.22
N ILE A 38 21.70 1.19 -8.41
CA ILE A 38 21.77 0.40 -9.65
C ILE A 38 20.66 0.74 -10.66
N GLY A 39 19.95 1.85 -10.48
CA GLY A 39 18.85 2.30 -11.34
C GLY A 39 17.58 1.45 -11.26
N LYS A 40 17.44 0.60 -10.24
CA LYS A 40 16.25 -0.27 -10.06
C LYS A 40 15.27 0.35 -9.09
N GLU A 41 13.99 0.26 -9.43
CA GLU A 41 12.89 0.61 -8.52
C GLU A 41 12.77 -0.41 -7.38
N VAL A 42 12.73 0.12 -6.16
CA VAL A 42 12.59 -0.63 -4.91
C VAL A 42 11.35 -0.14 -4.19
N PRO A 43 10.33 -0.98 -3.92
CA PRO A 43 9.20 -0.55 -3.13
C PRO A 43 9.66 -0.31 -1.69
N VAL A 44 9.41 0.89 -1.19
CA VAL A 44 9.76 1.32 0.17
C VAL A 44 8.53 1.46 1.06
N LEU A 45 7.36 1.64 0.46
CA LEU A 45 6.10 1.78 1.18
C LEU A 45 4.97 1.10 0.39
N VAL A 46 4.14 0.35 1.11
CA VAL A 46 2.86 -0.15 0.63
C VAL A 46 1.76 0.39 1.54
N LEU A 47 0.63 0.76 0.95
CA LEU A 47 -0.55 1.19 1.69
C LEU A 47 -1.54 0.03 1.75
N ALA A 48 -2.20 -0.14 2.89
CA ALA A 48 -3.24 -1.12 3.07
C ALA A 48 -4.41 -0.57 3.89
N GLY A 49 -5.60 -1.14 3.70
CA GLY A 49 -6.79 -0.77 4.47
C GLY A 49 -8.07 -0.93 3.69
N GLU A 50 -9.18 -0.55 4.31
CA GLU A 50 -10.51 -0.65 3.68
C GLU A 50 -10.65 0.21 2.42
N ALA A 51 -9.99 1.37 2.38
CA ALA A 51 -9.98 2.29 1.25
C ALA A 51 -9.20 1.77 0.03
N ASN A 52 -8.50 0.64 0.18
CA ASN A 52 -7.71 0.02 -0.87
C ASN A 52 -8.39 -1.26 -1.39
N SER A 53 -9.49 -1.72 -0.79
CA SER A 53 -10.14 -2.99 -1.14
C SER A 53 -11.06 -2.84 -2.36
N LEU A 54 -10.62 -3.30 -3.53
CA LEU A 54 -11.38 -3.17 -4.79
C LEU A 54 -12.81 -3.75 -4.74
N SER A 55 -13.02 -4.83 -3.98
CA SER A 55 -14.30 -5.55 -3.92
C SER A 55 -15.12 -5.28 -2.66
N CYS A 56 -14.49 -4.81 -1.58
CA CYS A 56 -15.10 -4.76 -0.26
C CYS A 56 -14.74 -3.48 0.51
N TYR A 57 -15.06 -2.32 -0.08
CA TYR A 57 -14.94 -1.00 0.56
C TYR A 57 -15.65 -0.92 1.90
N SER A 58 -15.13 -0.05 2.78
CA SER A 58 -15.82 0.31 4.02
C SER A 58 -16.10 -0.89 4.93
N THR A 59 -15.36 -2.00 4.77
CA THR A 59 -15.54 -3.23 5.54
C THR A 59 -14.26 -3.68 6.21
N VAL A 60 -14.42 -4.30 7.38
CA VAL A 60 -13.31 -4.94 8.12
C VAL A 60 -12.69 -6.09 7.32
N HIS A 61 -13.51 -6.89 6.64
CA HIS A 61 -13.03 -7.99 5.81
C HIS A 61 -12.17 -7.50 4.64
N GLY A 62 -12.61 -6.42 3.97
CA GLY A 62 -11.86 -5.79 2.90
C GLY A 62 -10.51 -5.25 3.38
N ALA A 63 -10.47 -4.60 4.54
CA ALA A 63 -9.22 -4.14 5.16
C ALA A 63 -8.26 -5.30 5.45
N PHE A 64 -8.77 -6.41 6.03
CA PHE A 64 -7.98 -7.59 6.34
C PHE A 64 -7.38 -8.25 5.09
N GLN A 65 -8.21 -8.51 4.08
CA GLN A 65 -7.77 -9.13 2.83
C GLN A 65 -6.77 -8.24 2.09
N ASN A 66 -7.02 -6.93 2.05
CA ASN A 66 -6.12 -5.98 1.42
C ASN A 66 -4.76 -5.95 2.15
N GLY A 67 -4.74 -5.96 3.48
CA GLY A 67 -3.50 -6.07 4.26
C GLY A 67 -2.65 -7.29 3.88
N ILE A 68 -3.27 -8.47 3.77
CA ILE A 68 -2.58 -9.70 3.34
C ILE A 68 -2.04 -9.56 1.90
N SER A 69 -2.83 -8.98 1.00
CA SER A 69 -2.42 -8.76 -0.39
C SER A 69 -1.20 -7.83 -0.47
N GLN A 70 -1.22 -6.71 0.25
CA GLN A 70 -0.19 -5.68 0.18
C GLN A 70 1.13 -6.14 0.80
N VAL A 71 1.10 -6.89 1.91
CA VAL A 71 2.33 -7.49 2.46
C VAL A 71 2.90 -8.55 1.52
N SER A 72 2.04 -9.36 0.89
CA SER A 72 2.47 -10.35 -0.09
C SER A 72 3.14 -9.69 -1.30
N HIS A 73 2.62 -8.55 -1.75
CA HIS A 73 3.20 -7.76 -2.82
C HIS A 73 4.57 -7.21 -2.44
N TYR A 74 4.69 -6.62 -1.24
CA TYR A 74 5.95 -6.09 -0.72
C TYR A 74 7.05 -7.16 -0.61
N LEU A 75 6.72 -8.33 -0.05
CA LEU A 75 7.67 -9.43 0.09
C LEU A 75 8.14 -9.96 -1.27
N LYS A 76 7.22 -10.18 -2.22
CA LYS A 76 7.57 -10.64 -3.57
C LYS A 76 8.53 -9.67 -4.26
N SER A 77 8.29 -8.38 -4.13
CA SER A 77 9.16 -7.36 -4.72
C SER A 77 10.51 -7.27 -4.02
N SER A 78 10.54 -7.38 -2.69
CA SER A 78 11.78 -7.46 -1.89
C SER A 78 12.64 -8.66 -2.29
N GLU A 79 12.03 -9.84 -2.50
CA GLU A 79 12.75 -11.04 -2.93
C GLU A 79 13.25 -10.95 -4.37
N ARG A 80 12.55 -10.25 -5.26
CA ARG A 80 13.04 -9.98 -6.62
C ARG A 80 14.29 -9.11 -6.57
N LEU A 81 14.32 -8.11 -5.70
CA LEU A 81 15.48 -7.24 -5.53
C LEU A 81 16.69 -8.00 -5.02
N LYS A 82 16.54 -8.77 -3.92
CA LYS A 82 17.63 -9.59 -3.35
C LYS A 82 18.25 -10.52 -4.38
N ARG A 83 17.43 -11.17 -5.22
CA ARG A 83 17.90 -12.03 -6.31
C ARG A 83 18.66 -11.25 -7.38
N SER A 84 18.29 -10.01 -7.61
CA SER A 84 18.89 -9.14 -8.63
C SER A 84 20.19 -8.45 -8.18
N THR A 85 20.43 -8.38 -6.86
CA THR A 85 21.60 -7.76 -6.22
C THR A 85 22.53 -8.82 -5.61
N GLY A 86 22.79 -9.92 -6.33
CA GLY A 86 23.63 -11.03 -5.86
C GLY A 86 24.75 -10.59 -4.89
N SER A 87 24.62 -11.01 -3.63
CA SER A 87 25.60 -10.85 -2.55
C SER A 87 26.19 -9.44 -2.31
N SER A 88 25.38 -8.38 -2.34
CA SER A 88 25.81 -7.08 -1.76
C SER A 88 24.83 -6.62 -0.67
N SER A 89 25.35 -6.53 0.56
CA SER A 89 24.66 -6.14 1.77
C SER A 89 24.07 -4.73 1.62
N ILE A 90 22.74 -4.63 1.56
CA ILE A 90 22.02 -3.36 1.65
C ILE A 90 22.18 -2.88 3.10
N ARG A 91 23.20 -2.05 3.37
CA ARG A 91 23.29 -1.30 4.63
C ARG A 91 22.45 -0.03 4.48
N SER A 92 21.34 0.02 5.22
CA SER A 92 20.69 1.29 5.55
C SER A 92 21.70 2.14 6.32
N LYS A 93 22.12 3.28 5.74
CA LYS A 93 22.72 4.36 6.51
C LYS A 93 21.56 5.19 7.06
N ILE A 94 21.29 5.00 8.35
CA ILE A 94 20.61 6.01 9.17
C ILE A 94 21.67 7.06 9.54
#